data_AF-A0A7C3E2F6-F1
#
_entry.id   AF-A0A7C3E2F6-F1
#
_cell.length_a   1.000
_cell.length_b   1.000
_cell.length_c   1.000
_cell.angle_alpha   90.00
_cell.angle_beta   90.00
_cell.angle_gamma   90.00
#
_symmetry.space_group_name_H-M   'P 1'
#
loop_
_entity.id
_entity.type
_entity.pdbx_description
1 polymer ?
#
loop_
_entity_poly.entity_id
_entity_poly.type
_entity_poly.pdbx_seq_one_letter_code
_entity_poly.pdbx_strand_id
1 'polypeptide(L)'
;MISRRALLASALAPAAAQTIVRPPAAEARSYIATAIVSFLGVTLLTRRGAAGGFARAAGENGETVIEFAAGSHPDRCAGINRLGYIRESCGGSGGRRKIYGFMTVSREESFQEARKALGNAGPEQPFVLIDSTVDSAGCESHVASVSCSSALRWPDWRAVEAELMKRWPSAPKRVTRLPGAMPGFLSAVRTAMMQGGSGSLAYAHNDKQYALNWTVARARHGIAELDGRISGHGKARFKVWFDPSEPGAPPLAFEYQPKSYLRVRFDAVTGEQS
;
A
#
# COMPACT_ATOMS: atom_id res chain seq x y z
N MET A 1 8.83 -11.88 63.03
CA MET A 1 7.40 -11.73 62.67
C MET A 1 7.32 -10.75 61.51
N ILE A 2 6.72 -11.17 60.40
CA ILE A 2 6.84 -10.54 59.06
C ILE A 2 5.84 -9.37 58.91
N SER A 3 6.35 -8.29 58.31
CA SER A 3 5.75 -6.96 58.18
C SER A 3 4.50 -6.92 57.31
N ARG A 4 3.47 -6.23 57.80
CA ARG A 4 2.28 -5.75 57.06
C ARG A 4 2.56 -4.33 56.54
N ARG A 5 2.56 -4.14 55.21
CA ARG A 5 2.02 -2.95 54.51
C ARG A 5 2.27 -3.09 53.00
N ALA A 6 1.28 -3.60 52.28
CA ALA A 6 1.20 -3.48 50.83
C ALA A 6 0.58 -2.11 50.51
N LEU A 7 1.36 -1.22 49.89
CA LEU A 7 0.90 0.05 49.35
C LEU A 7 0.66 -0.15 47.86
N LEU A 8 -0.60 -0.07 47.44
CA LEU A 8 -1.02 0.02 46.05
C LEU A 8 -0.45 1.31 45.44
N ALA A 9 0.51 1.19 44.53
CA ALA A 9 0.87 2.26 43.62
C ALA A 9 -0.04 2.16 42.39
N SER A 10 -1.10 2.98 42.37
CA SER A 10 -1.83 3.28 41.13
C SER A 10 -0.92 4.09 40.21
N ALA A 11 -0.37 3.44 39.20
CA ALA A 11 0.28 4.13 38.10
C ALA A 11 -0.82 4.70 37.19
N LEU A 12 -1.08 6.01 37.29
CA LEU A 12 -1.74 6.76 36.23
C LEU A 12 -0.87 6.64 34.98
N ALA A 13 -1.31 5.82 34.02
CA ALA A 13 -0.79 5.89 32.66
C ALA A 13 -1.14 7.28 32.09
N PRO A 14 -0.22 7.96 31.38
CA PRO A 14 -0.58 9.17 30.69
C PRO A 14 -1.60 8.80 29.62
N ALA A 15 -2.80 9.38 29.70
CA ALA A 15 -3.78 9.30 28.63
C ALA A 15 -3.10 9.82 27.35
N ALA A 16 -2.83 8.93 26.41
CA ALA A 16 -2.36 9.30 25.09
C ALA A 16 -3.39 10.29 24.53
N ALA A 17 -2.97 11.55 24.36
CA ALA A 17 -3.77 12.56 23.70
C ALA A 17 -4.17 11.99 22.34
N GLN A 18 -5.45 11.62 22.20
CA GLN A 18 -6.00 11.21 20.93
C GLN A 18 -6.03 12.47 20.08
N THR A 19 -4.97 12.68 19.29
CA THR A 19 -4.96 13.72 18.26
C THR A 19 -6.17 13.47 17.40
N ILE A 20 -7.16 14.37 17.46
CA ILE A 20 -8.29 14.36 16.53
C ILE A 20 -7.67 14.62 15.16
N VAL A 21 -7.39 13.55 14.42
CA VAL A 21 -6.91 13.63 13.05
C VAL A 21 -8.09 14.13 12.22
N ARG A 22 -8.11 15.43 11.96
CA ARG A 22 -9.08 16.03 11.04
C ARG A 22 -8.97 15.28 9.70
N PRO A 23 -10.08 14.82 9.12
CA PRO A 23 -10.03 14.15 7.82
C PRO A 23 -9.38 15.08 6.78
N PRO A 24 -8.49 14.57 5.92
CA PRO A 24 -7.85 15.38 4.90
C PRO A 24 -8.90 15.95 3.92
N ALA A 25 -8.64 17.14 3.37
CA ALA A 25 -9.36 17.60 2.18
C ALA A 25 -9.21 16.55 1.07
N ALA A 26 -10.18 16.41 0.17
CA ALA A 26 -10.10 15.43 -0.90
C ALA A 26 -8.96 15.78 -1.86
N GLU A 27 -7.87 15.03 -1.79
CA GLU A 27 -6.68 15.22 -2.61
C GLU A 27 -6.41 13.95 -3.41
N ALA A 28 -6.22 14.11 -4.71
CA ALA A 28 -5.93 13.02 -5.63
C ALA A 28 -4.72 13.38 -6.49
N ARG A 29 -3.87 12.38 -6.77
CA ARG A 29 -2.74 12.50 -7.68
C ARG A 29 -2.74 11.35 -8.65
N SER A 30 -2.62 11.67 -9.93
CA SER A 30 -2.32 10.71 -10.99
C SER A 30 -0.81 10.56 -11.13
N TYR A 31 -0.35 9.37 -11.49
CA TYR A 31 1.06 9.05 -11.64
C TYR A 31 1.34 8.45 -13.01
N ILE A 32 2.52 8.79 -13.55
CA ILE A 32 3.15 8.06 -14.64
C ILE A 32 4.31 7.24 -14.06
N ALA A 33 4.42 5.99 -14.48
CA ALA A 33 5.45 5.10 -13.99
C ALA A 33 6.57 4.86 -15.01
N THR A 34 7.80 4.87 -14.52
CA THR A 34 9.01 4.50 -15.24
C THR A 34 9.51 3.16 -14.73
N ALA A 35 9.59 2.17 -15.62
CA ALA A 35 10.19 0.87 -15.33
C ALA A 35 11.70 0.92 -15.61
N ILE A 36 12.50 0.47 -14.65
CA ILE A 36 13.97 0.46 -14.71
C ILE A 36 14.42 -0.98 -14.49
N VAL A 37 14.96 -1.60 -15.54
CA VAL A 37 15.51 -2.96 -15.49
C VAL A 37 17.02 -2.88 -15.34
N SER A 38 17.55 -3.60 -14.36
CA SER A 38 18.98 -3.65 -14.06
C SER A 38 19.47 -5.09 -13.98
N PHE A 39 20.71 -5.32 -14.40
CA PHE A 39 21.39 -6.61 -14.27
C PHE A 39 22.80 -6.37 -13.75
N LEU A 40 23.18 -7.05 -12.67
CA LEU A 40 24.48 -6.90 -12.00
C LEU A 40 24.85 -5.43 -11.69
N GLY A 41 23.86 -4.62 -11.28
CA GLY A 41 24.05 -3.21 -10.94
C GLY A 41 24.05 -2.24 -12.14
N VAL A 42 24.09 -2.75 -13.37
CA VAL A 42 24.03 -1.93 -14.59
C VAL A 42 22.57 -1.78 -15.04
N THR A 43 22.15 -0.55 -15.35
CA THR A 43 20.82 -0.30 -15.92
C THR A 43 20.81 -0.72 -17.39
N LEU A 44 19.99 -1.71 -17.74
CA LEU A 44 19.87 -2.22 -19.09
C LEU A 44 18.77 -1.50 -19.88
N LEU A 45 17.66 -1.18 -19.21
CA LEU A 45 16.50 -0.57 -19.85
C LEU A 45 15.82 0.40 -18.89
N THR A 46 15.46 1.57 -19.42
CA THR A 46 14.56 2.50 -18.76
C THR A 46 13.39 2.76 -19.71
N ARG A 47 12.16 2.59 -19.23
CA ARG A 47 10.95 2.82 -20.02
C ARG A 47 9.94 3.66 -19.26
N ARG A 48 9.80 4.93 -19.68
CA ARG A 48 8.82 5.87 -19.12
C ARG A 48 7.41 5.60 -19.66
N GLY A 49 6.42 5.73 -18.79
CA GLY A 49 5.01 5.43 -19.09
C GLY A 49 4.77 3.96 -19.37
N ALA A 50 5.56 3.08 -18.72
CA ALA A 50 5.36 1.65 -18.74
C ALA A 50 4.12 1.26 -17.91
N ALA A 51 3.83 2.04 -16.87
CA ALA A 51 2.66 1.88 -16.01
C ALA A 51 2.08 3.26 -15.68
N GLY A 52 0.91 3.28 -15.06
CA GLY A 52 0.29 4.46 -14.49
C GLY A 52 -0.48 4.10 -13.23
N GLY A 53 -1.00 5.11 -12.55
CA GLY A 53 -1.81 4.90 -11.36
C GLY A 53 -2.37 6.19 -10.80
N PHE A 54 -3.06 6.08 -9.69
CA PHE A 54 -3.48 7.21 -8.88
C PHE A 54 -3.42 6.86 -7.40
N ALA A 55 -3.32 7.89 -6.58
CA ALA A 55 -3.56 7.81 -5.15
C ALA A 55 -4.51 8.92 -4.74
N ARG A 56 -5.36 8.63 -3.74
CA ARG A 56 -6.33 9.58 -3.21
C ARG A 56 -6.37 9.49 -1.69
N ALA A 57 -6.48 10.63 -1.03
CA ALA A 57 -6.77 10.73 0.39
C ALA A 57 -7.95 11.69 0.57
N ALA A 58 -8.99 11.28 1.28
CA ALA A 58 -10.16 12.11 1.51
C ALA A 58 -10.82 11.84 2.86
N GLY A 59 -11.46 12.88 3.39
CA GLY A 59 -12.51 12.77 4.39
C GLY A 59 -13.84 12.38 3.76
N GLU A 60 -14.38 11.21 4.09
CA GLU A 60 -15.71 10.76 3.66
C GLU A 60 -16.53 10.39 4.89
N ASN A 61 -17.66 11.07 5.13
CA ASN A 61 -18.60 10.73 6.22
C ASN A 61 -17.95 10.63 7.62
N GLY A 62 -16.95 11.48 7.91
CA GLY A 62 -16.19 11.42 9.16
C GLY A 62 -15.11 10.33 9.19
N GLU A 63 -14.92 9.60 8.10
CA GLU A 63 -13.86 8.62 7.90
C GLU A 63 -12.70 9.21 7.09
N THR A 64 -11.47 8.74 7.35
CA THR A 64 -10.36 8.95 6.43
C THR A 64 -10.25 7.77 5.48
N VAL A 65 -10.40 8.03 4.18
CA VAL A 65 -10.28 7.06 3.10
C VAL A 65 -8.97 7.33 2.34
N ILE A 66 -8.16 6.29 2.20
CA ILE A 66 -6.93 6.33 1.39
C ILE A 66 -7.03 5.24 0.33
N GLU A 67 -6.83 5.60 -0.92
CA GLU A 67 -6.91 4.70 -2.08
C GLU A 67 -5.66 4.78 -2.92
N PHE A 68 -5.32 3.64 -3.52
CA PHE A 68 -4.26 3.54 -4.51
C PHE A 68 -4.63 2.52 -5.57
N ALA A 69 -4.50 2.89 -6.84
CA ALA A 69 -4.55 1.95 -7.95
C ALA A 69 -3.36 2.16 -8.87
N ALA A 70 -2.82 1.08 -9.42
CA ALA A 70 -1.78 1.16 -10.44
C ALA A 70 -1.80 -0.06 -11.34
N GLY A 71 -1.28 0.09 -12.55
CA GLY A 71 -0.98 -1.05 -13.41
C GLY A 71 -0.16 -0.71 -14.63
N SER A 72 0.34 -1.75 -15.29
CA SER A 72 1.12 -1.65 -16.51
C SER A 72 0.24 -1.39 -17.73
N HIS A 73 0.80 -0.68 -18.70
CA HIS A 73 0.26 -0.59 -20.06
C HIS A 73 0.86 -1.74 -20.88
N PRO A 74 0.09 -2.81 -21.20
CA PRO A 74 0.65 -4.00 -21.85
C PRO A 74 1.32 -3.70 -23.18
N ASP A 75 0.75 -2.78 -23.96
CA ASP A 75 1.30 -2.31 -25.25
C ASP A 75 2.67 -1.63 -25.08
N ARG A 76 2.95 -1.12 -23.88
CA ARG A 76 4.22 -0.50 -23.50
C ARG A 76 5.06 -1.38 -22.58
N CYS A 77 4.63 -2.61 -22.30
CA CYS A 77 5.29 -3.54 -21.39
C CYS A 77 5.38 -4.97 -21.95
N ALA A 78 5.50 -5.13 -23.27
CA ALA A 78 5.65 -6.44 -23.91
C ALA A 78 4.56 -7.45 -23.51
N GLY A 79 3.31 -6.97 -23.41
CA GLY A 79 2.15 -7.78 -23.04
C GLY A 79 1.98 -8.01 -21.53
N ILE A 80 2.89 -7.53 -20.68
CA ILE A 80 2.71 -7.63 -19.23
C ILE A 80 1.52 -6.76 -18.81
N ASN A 81 0.50 -7.41 -18.24
CA ASN A 81 -0.70 -6.79 -17.73
C ASN A 81 -0.81 -7.01 -16.20
N ARG A 82 -0.12 -6.20 -15.42
CA ARG A 82 -0.20 -6.24 -13.95
C ARG A 82 -0.99 -5.05 -13.49
N LEU A 83 -1.92 -5.27 -12.57
CA LEU A 83 -2.68 -4.19 -11.98
C LEU A 83 -3.11 -4.54 -10.56
N GLY A 84 -3.37 -3.51 -9.77
CA GLY A 84 -3.92 -3.65 -8.44
C GLY A 84 -4.60 -2.38 -7.96
N TYR A 85 -5.44 -2.56 -6.96
CA TYR A 85 -6.18 -1.53 -6.27
C TYR A 85 -6.24 -1.87 -4.78
N ILE A 86 -6.14 -0.86 -3.93
CA ILE A 86 -6.33 -0.99 -2.49
C ILE A 86 -7.01 0.27 -1.95
N ARG A 87 -7.94 0.06 -1.02
CA ARG A 87 -8.68 1.07 -0.29
C ARG A 87 -8.60 0.77 1.21
N GLU A 88 -8.25 1.78 1.99
CA GLU A 88 -8.23 1.73 3.45
C GLU A 88 -9.14 2.84 3.99
N SER A 89 -10.22 2.47 4.68
CA SER A 89 -11.13 3.44 5.31
C SER A 89 -11.14 3.31 6.84
N CYS A 90 -10.95 4.42 7.54
CA CYS A 90 -10.91 4.49 9.00
C CYS A 90 -12.12 5.23 9.52
N GLY A 91 -12.99 4.53 10.26
CA GLY A 91 -14.11 5.14 10.95
C GLY A 91 -13.67 6.05 12.10
N GLY A 92 -14.48 7.07 12.40
CA GLY A 92 -14.32 7.90 13.60
C GLY A 92 -14.40 7.09 14.91
N SER A 93 -13.68 7.56 15.94
CA SER A 93 -13.57 7.15 17.36
C SER A 93 -13.53 5.65 17.76
N GLY A 94 -13.65 4.69 16.83
CA GLY A 94 -13.68 3.25 17.14
C GLY A 94 -12.44 2.46 16.77
N GLY A 95 -11.45 3.07 16.09
CA GLY A 95 -10.19 2.42 15.68
C GLY A 95 -10.34 1.26 14.67
N ARG A 96 -11.58 0.93 14.27
CA ARG A 96 -11.90 -0.10 13.28
C ARG A 96 -11.65 0.44 11.87
N ARG A 97 -10.83 -0.27 11.11
CA ARG A 97 -10.49 0.07 9.73
C ARG A 97 -10.90 -1.05 8.79
N LYS A 98 -11.44 -0.67 7.63
CA LYS A 98 -11.71 -1.59 6.53
C LYS A 98 -10.60 -1.48 5.49
N ILE A 99 -10.10 -2.61 5.04
CA ILE A 99 -9.08 -2.73 4.01
C ILE A 99 -9.68 -3.62 2.92
N TYR A 100 -9.84 -3.07 1.74
CA TYR A 100 -10.30 -3.80 0.56
C TYR A 100 -9.26 -3.65 -0.55
N GLY A 101 -9.07 -4.67 -1.37
CA GLY A 101 -8.22 -4.54 -2.53
C GLY A 101 -8.16 -5.79 -3.39
N PHE A 102 -7.55 -5.64 -4.54
CA PHE A 102 -7.23 -6.74 -5.43
C PHE A 102 -5.93 -6.48 -6.17
N MET A 103 -5.25 -7.53 -6.59
CA MET A 103 -4.09 -7.43 -7.47
C MET A 103 -3.89 -8.68 -8.32
N THR A 104 -3.32 -8.52 -9.51
CA THR A 104 -2.85 -9.65 -10.32
C THR A 104 -1.71 -10.38 -9.62
N VAL A 105 -1.71 -11.71 -9.66
CA VAL A 105 -0.63 -12.52 -9.05
C VAL A 105 0.62 -12.53 -9.93
N SER A 106 1.80 -12.29 -9.34
CA SER A 106 3.08 -12.54 -10.01
C SER A 106 3.47 -14.00 -9.90
N ARG A 107 3.64 -14.66 -11.04
CA ARG A 107 4.04 -16.06 -11.13
C ARG A 107 5.55 -16.23 -11.22
N GLU A 108 6.28 -15.15 -11.50
CA GLU A 108 7.68 -15.15 -11.87
C GLU A 108 8.53 -14.64 -10.71
N GLU A 109 9.45 -15.46 -10.25
CA GLU A 109 10.41 -15.14 -9.18
C GLU A 109 11.75 -14.69 -9.75
N SER A 110 12.11 -15.16 -10.94
CA SER A 110 13.39 -14.87 -11.60
C SER A 110 13.24 -14.06 -12.90
N PHE A 111 14.34 -13.43 -13.35
CA PHE A 111 14.39 -12.76 -14.66
C PHE A 111 14.14 -13.75 -15.81
N GLN A 112 14.63 -14.99 -15.69
CA GLN A 112 14.44 -16.02 -16.70
C GLN A 112 12.98 -16.46 -16.80
N GLU A 113 12.28 -16.62 -15.67
CA GLU A 113 10.84 -16.90 -15.65
C GLU A 113 10.04 -15.73 -16.22
N ALA A 114 10.38 -14.49 -15.83
CA ALA A 114 9.77 -13.29 -16.40
C ALA A 114 9.92 -13.26 -17.92
N ARG A 115 11.13 -13.57 -18.44
CA ARG A 115 11.37 -13.64 -19.88
C ARG A 115 10.55 -14.73 -20.57
N LYS A 116 10.36 -15.90 -19.93
CA LYS A 116 9.54 -17.00 -20.46
C LYS A 116 8.04 -16.68 -20.45
N ALA A 117 7.58 -15.87 -19.50
CA ALA A 117 6.19 -15.47 -19.38
C ALA A 117 5.79 -14.39 -20.41
N LEU A 118 6.76 -13.64 -20.95
CA LEU A 118 6.53 -12.67 -22.02
C LEU A 118 5.94 -13.37 -23.27
N GLY A 119 4.78 -12.89 -23.72
CA GLY A 119 4.07 -13.44 -24.89
C GLY A 119 3.21 -14.68 -24.63
N ASN A 120 3.29 -15.29 -23.43
CA ASN A 120 2.52 -16.48 -23.05
C ASN A 120 1.34 -16.13 -22.14
N ALA A 121 0.60 -15.07 -22.44
CA ALA A 121 -0.58 -14.68 -21.69
C ALA A 121 -1.77 -15.55 -22.12
N GLY A 122 -2.30 -16.36 -21.19
CA GLY A 122 -3.56 -17.07 -21.39
C GLY A 122 -4.76 -16.11 -21.46
N PRO A 123 -5.96 -16.62 -21.83
CA PRO A 123 -7.18 -15.82 -21.87
C PRO A 123 -7.62 -15.31 -20.49
N GLU A 124 -7.13 -15.94 -19.42
CA GLU A 124 -7.38 -15.55 -18.04
C GLU A 124 -6.09 -15.33 -17.26
N GLN A 125 -6.17 -14.49 -16.25
CA GLN A 125 -5.13 -14.24 -15.26
C GLN A 125 -5.69 -14.30 -13.84
N PRO A 126 -4.90 -14.79 -12.87
CA PRO A 126 -5.30 -14.86 -11.48
C PRO A 126 -5.20 -13.49 -10.79
N PHE A 127 -6.20 -13.20 -9.99
CA PHE A 127 -6.26 -12.09 -9.05
C PHE A 127 -6.34 -12.61 -7.62
N VAL A 128 -5.65 -11.95 -6.71
CA VAL A 128 -5.89 -12.08 -5.28
C VAL A 128 -6.76 -10.90 -4.85
N LEU A 129 -7.80 -11.18 -4.08
CA LEU A 129 -8.66 -10.17 -3.48
C LEU A 129 -8.59 -10.27 -1.96
N ILE A 130 -8.73 -9.12 -1.31
CA ILE A 130 -8.66 -8.97 0.14
C ILE A 130 -9.85 -8.13 0.61
N ASP A 131 -10.49 -8.57 1.67
CA ASP A 131 -11.46 -7.81 2.45
C ASP A 131 -11.18 -8.08 3.93
N SER A 132 -10.74 -7.05 4.63
CA SER A 132 -10.27 -7.13 5.99
C SER A 132 -10.86 -6.03 6.84
N THR A 133 -11.28 -6.39 8.04
CA THR A 133 -11.50 -5.46 9.13
C THR A 133 -10.36 -5.62 10.13
N VAL A 134 -9.74 -4.52 10.53
CA VAL A 134 -8.75 -4.51 11.63
C VAL A 134 -9.21 -3.55 12.72
N ASP A 135 -9.11 -3.96 13.97
CA ASP A 135 -9.32 -3.14 15.15
C ASP A 135 -8.30 -3.47 16.25
N SER A 136 -8.52 -3.01 17.48
CA SER A 136 -7.63 -3.27 18.61
C SER A 136 -7.59 -4.73 19.07
N ALA A 137 -8.59 -5.55 18.72
CA ALA A 137 -8.65 -6.97 19.08
C ALA A 137 -7.91 -7.85 18.04
N GLY A 138 -7.84 -7.41 16.79
CA GLY A 138 -7.10 -8.11 15.74
C GLY A 138 -7.59 -7.79 14.34
N CYS A 139 -7.40 -8.74 13.42
CA CYS A 139 -7.92 -8.69 12.07
C CYS A 139 -8.89 -9.83 11.79
N GLU A 140 -10.05 -9.49 11.27
CA GLU A 140 -10.93 -10.39 10.53
C GLU A 140 -10.60 -10.21 9.04
N SER A 141 -10.17 -11.26 8.35
CA SER A 141 -9.74 -11.19 6.94
C SER A 141 -10.43 -12.24 6.09
N HIS A 142 -10.68 -11.86 4.85
CA HIS A 142 -11.14 -12.72 3.77
C HIS A 142 -10.16 -12.51 2.60
N VAL A 143 -9.47 -13.57 2.23
CA VAL A 143 -8.55 -13.58 1.10
C VAL A 143 -9.03 -14.63 0.10
N ALA A 144 -9.17 -14.22 -1.15
CA ALA A 144 -9.65 -15.06 -2.23
C ALA A 144 -8.70 -15.00 -3.43
N SER A 145 -8.66 -16.08 -4.21
CA SER A 145 -8.00 -16.10 -5.51
C SER A 145 -9.04 -16.43 -6.58
N VAL A 146 -9.15 -15.60 -7.61
CA VAL A 146 -10.08 -15.79 -8.72
C VAL A 146 -9.37 -15.57 -10.05
N SER A 147 -9.75 -16.34 -11.08
CA SER A 147 -9.30 -16.07 -12.44
C SER A 147 -10.29 -15.13 -13.13
N CYS A 148 -9.77 -14.16 -13.88
CA CYS A 148 -10.56 -13.23 -14.69
C CYS A 148 -9.89 -13.00 -16.03
N SER A 149 -10.62 -12.43 -16.98
CA SER A 149 -10.11 -12.16 -18.33
C SER A 149 -8.79 -11.37 -18.27
N SER A 150 -7.80 -11.85 -19.01
CA SER A 150 -6.53 -11.15 -19.20
C SER A 150 -6.69 -9.91 -20.08
N ALA A 151 -7.88 -9.65 -20.66
CA ALA A 151 -8.24 -8.45 -21.41
C ALA A 151 -8.58 -7.25 -20.52
N LEU A 152 -8.85 -7.45 -19.23
CA LEU A 152 -9.07 -6.38 -18.26
C LEU A 152 -7.81 -5.52 -18.10
N ARG A 153 -7.94 -4.20 -18.03
CA ARG A 153 -6.83 -3.24 -17.99
C ARG A 153 -6.94 -2.32 -16.79
N TRP A 154 -5.81 -1.78 -16.33
CA TRP A 154 -5.77 -0.93 -15.14
C TRP A 154 -6.51 0.41 -15.28
N PRO A 155 -6.55 1.10 -16.45
CA PRO A 155 -7.30 2.36 -16.54
C PRO A 155 -8.78 2.14 -16.24
N ASP A 156 -9.31 0.96 -16.58
CA ASP A 156 -10.67 0.52 -16.30
C ASP A 156 -10.79 -0.24 -14.96
N TRP A 157 -9.99 0.12 -13.95
CA TRP A 157 -9.93 -0.61 -12.67
C TRP A 157 -11.30 -0.81 -12.00
N ARG A 158 -12.26 0.11 -12.20
CA ARG A 158 -13.65 -0.05 -11.71
C ARG A 158 -14.40 -1.18 -12.42
N ALA A 159 -14.17 -1.36 -13.72
CA ALA A 159 -14.73 -2.50 -14.45
C ALA A 159 -14.07 -3.81 -13.98
N VAL A 160 -12.77 -3.77 -13.70
CA VAL A 160 -12.05 -4.92 -13.10
C VAL A 160 -12.65 -5.28 -11.74
N GLU A 161 -12.82 -4.28 -10.87
CA GLU A 161 -13.47 -4.44 -9.56
C GLU A 161 -14.86 -5.07 -9.70
N ALA A 162 -15.71 -4.54 -10.59
CA ALA A 162 -17.05 -5.07 -10.82
C ALA A 162 -17.03 -6.54 -11.28
N GLU A 163 -16.12 -6.93 -12.17
CA GLU A 163 -15.97 -8.32 -12.63
C GLU A 163 -15.45 -9.24 -11.53
N LEU A 164 -14.54 -8.75 -10.69
CA LEU A 164 -14.00 -9.48 -9.55
C LEU A 164 -15.06 -9.71 -8.46
N MET A 165 -15.88 -8.69 -8.16
CA MET A 165 -16.94 -8.78 -7.17
C MET A 165 -18.03 -9.79 -7.55
N LYS A 166 -18.34 -9.95 -8.85
CA LYS A 166 -19.24 -11.02 -9.34
C LYS A 166 -18.72 -12.42 -9.06
N ARG A 167 -17.40 -12.58 -8.95
CA ARG A 167 -16.70 -13.86 -8.76
C ARG A 167 -16.18 -14.03 -7.33
N TRP A 168 -16.53 -13.12 -6.43
CA TRP A 168 -16.07 -13.15 -5.05
C TRP A 168 -16.53 -14.45 -4.39
N PRO A 169 -15.61 -15.36 -4.01
CA PRO A 169 -16.01 -16.64 -3.48
C PRO A 169 -16.53 -16.47 -2.05
N SER A 170 -17.48 -17.32 -1.67
CA SER A 170 -17.84 -17.49 -0.26
C SER A 170 -16.74 -18.30 0.42
N ALA A 171 -15.69 -17.65 0.92
CA ALA A 171 -14.67 -18.30 1.77
C ALA A 171 -14.87 -17.92 3.24
N PRO A 172 -14.45 -18.80 4.18
CA PRO A 172 -14.55 -18.51 5.60
C PRO A 172 -13.62 -17.36 5.98
N LYS A 173 -14.13 -16.47 6.84
CA LYS A 173 -13.34 -15.38 7.41
C LYS A 173 -12.35 -15.95 8.43
N ARG A 174 -11.11 -15.46 8.39
CA ARG A 174 -10.08 -15.79 9.38
C ARG A 174 -9.97 -14.66 10.39
N VAL A 175 -9.95 -15.01 11.67
CA VAL A 175 -9.72 -14.04 12.76
C VAL A 175 -8.32 -14.28 13.32
N THR A 176 -7.51 -13.23 13.38
CA THR A 176 -6.12 -13.29 13.84
C THR A 176 -5.86 -12.15 14.81
N ARG A 177 -5.29 -12.43 15.99
CA ARG A 177 -4.89 -11.38 16.93
C ARG A 177 -3.59 -10.74 16.45
N LEU A 178 -3.58 -9.41 16.34
CA LEU A 178 -2.45 -8.61 15.87
C LEU A 178 -2.18 -7.46 16.85
N PRO A 179 -1.68 -7.75 18.07
CA PRO A 179 -1.58 -6.77 19.14
C PRO A 179 -0.64 -5.62 18.77
N GLY A 180 -1.12 -4.38 18.93
CA GLY A 180 -0.34 -3.17 18.67
C GLY A 180 -0.09 -2.87 17.19
N ALA A 181 -0.66 -3.65 16.27
CA ALA A 181 -0.56 -3.37 14.84
C ALA A 181 -1.57 -2.28 14.44
N MET A 182 -1.09 -1.20 13.83
CA MET A 182 -2.00 -0.22 13.24
C MET A 182 -2.68 -0.80 11.99
N PRO A 183 -3.94 -0.48 11.72
CA PRO A 183 -4.59 -0.97 10.51
C PRO A 183 -4.06 -0.31 9.22
N GLY A 184 -3.63 -1.14 8.26
CA GLY A 184 -3.40 -0.71 6.87
C GLY A 184 -1.98 -0.25 6.55
N PHE A 185 -1.52 -0.60 5.35
CA PHE A 185 -0.21 -0.23 4.83
C PHE A 185 -0.16 1.24 4.37
N LEU A 186 -1.15 1.69 3.59
CA LEU A 186 -1.16 3.09 3.09
C LEU A 186 -1.23 4.06 4.26
N SER A 187 -2.01 3.69 5.27
CA SER A 187 -2.12 4.41 6.52
C SER A 187 -0.82 4.45 7.31
N ALA A 188 -0.09 3.34 7.37
CA ALA A 188 1.23 3.29 8.00
C ALA A 188 2.22 4.22 7.30
N VAL A 189 2.25 4.22 5.97
CA VAL A 189 3.11 5.12 5.18
C VAL A 189 2.73 6.58 5.43
N ARG A 190 1.43 6.91 5.41
CA ARG A 190 0.95 8.27 5.70
C ARG A 190 1.36 8.71 7.11
N THR A 191 1.21 7.85 8.12
CA THR A 191 1.67 8.14 9.49
C THR A 191 3.17 8.42 9.53
N ALA A 192 3.99 7.63 8.84
CA ALA A 192 5.44 7.85 8.78
C ALA A 192 5.80 9.19 8.10
N MET A 193 5.10 9.57 7.03
CA MET A 193 5.25 10.88 6.38
C MET A 193 4.93 12.04 7.33
N MET A 194 3.83 11.92 8.10
CA MET A 194 3.39 12.95 9.05
C MET A 194 4.30 13.08 10.27
N GLN A 195 4.83 11.97 10.78
CA GLN A 195 5.72 11.97 11.95
C GLN A 195 7.11 12.53 11.60
N GLY A 196 7.58 12.34 10.38
CA GLY A 196 8.94 12.71 9.98
C GLY A 196 10.00 11.89 10.73
N GLY A 197 11.25 12.38 10.71
CA GLY A 197 12.37 11.78 11.42
C GLY A 197 12.59 10.30 11.10
N SER A 198 13.05 9.53 12.08
CA SER A 198 13.17 8.07 11.99
C SER A 198 12.20 7.40 12.95
N GLY A 199 11.65 6.25 12.54
CA GLY A 199 10.73 5.51 13.39
C GLY A 199 10.48 4.09 12.93
N SER A 200 9.66 3.40 13.72
CA SER A 200 9.18 2.05 13.44
C SER A 200 7.77 1.89 13.97
N LEU A 201 6.92 1.18 13.22
CA LEU A 201 5.59 0.81 13.66
C LEU A 201 5.19 -0.55 13.10
N ALA A 202 4.35 -1.27 13.85
CA ALA A 202 3.71 -2.48 13.36
C ALA A 202 2.41 -2.12 12.65
N TYR A 203 2.10 -2.77 11.54
CA TYR A 203 0.83 -2.61 10.84
C TYR A 203 0.24 -3.94 10.40
N ALA A 204 -1.08 -4.01 10.32
CA ALA A 204 -1.82 -5.15 9.84
C ALA A 204 -2.14 -4.98 8.35
N HIS A 205 -1.92 -6.04 7.58
CA HIS A 205 -2.37 -6.15 6.20
C HIS A 205 -2.80 -7.60 5.96
N ASN A 206 -4.06 -7.80 5.57
CA ASN A 206 -4.73 -9.10 5.60
C ASN A 206 -4.69 -9.68 7.03
N ASP A 207 -4.37 -10.96 7.20
CA ASP A 207 -4.20 -11.65 8.48
C ASP A 207 -2.77 -11.57 9.06
N LYS A 208 -1.94 -10.67 8.56
CA LYS A 208 -0.51 -10.63 8.87
C LYS A 208 -0.09 -9.31 9.48
N GLN A 209 0.84 -9.40 10.42
CA GLN A 209 1.51 -8.23 11.01
C GLN A 209 2.85 -7.99 10.34
N TYR A 210 3.01 -6.80 9.81
CA TYR A 210 4.26 -6.31 9.21
C TYR A 210 4.86 -5.23 10.09
N ALA A 211 6.15 -4.96 9.90
CA ALA A 211 6.81 -3.80 10.49
C ALA A 211 7.23 -2.83 9.39
N LEU A 212 6.87 -1.56 9.53
CA LEU A 212 7.38 -0.46 8.72
C LEU A 212 8.44 0.28 9.53
N ASN A 213 9.66 0.33 8.99
CA ASN A 213 10.75 1.14 9.52
C ASN A 213 11.04 2.25 8.51
N TRP A 214 11.30 3.46 8.98
CA TRP A 214 11.55 4.58 8.07
C TRP A 214 12.60 5.55 8.59
N THR A 215 13.13 6.33 7.65
CA THR A 215 13.89 7.55 7.90
C THR A 215 13.44 8.61 6.90
N VAL A 216 13.14 9.81 7.38
CA VAL A 216 12.82 10.99 6.59
C VAL A 216 14.01 11.93 6.58
N ALA A 217 14.56 12.17 5.39
CA ALA A 217 15.59 13.17 5.19
C ALA A 217 15.01 14.58 5.34
N ARG A 218 15.85 15.54 5.77
CA ARG A 218 15.46 16.95 5.84
C ARG A 218 15.00 17.43 4.46
N ALA A 219 13.86 18.11 4.43
CA ALA A 219 13.30 18.64 3.20
C ALA A 219 14.29 19.58 2.48
N ARG A 220 14.42 19.40 1.17
CA ARG A 220 15.14 20.30 0.26
C ARG A 220 14.14 20.86 -0.74
N HIS A 221 14.14 22.17 -0.92
CA HIS A 221 13.19 22.87 -1.80
C HIS A 221 11.72 22.48 -1.52
N GLY A 222 11.35 22.34 -0.24
CA GLY A 222 10.00 21.95 0.16
C GLY A 222 9.69 20.46 0.01
N ILE A 223 10.61 19.62 -0.48
CA ILE A 223 10.36 18.20 -0.70
C ILE A 223 11.17 17.36 0.30
N ALA A 224 10.49 16.52 1.07
CA ALA A 224 11.09 15.52 1.94
C ALA A 224 11.18 14.15 1.24
N GLU A 225 12.18 13.35 1.61
CA GLU A 225 12.34 11.96 1.15
C GLU A 225 12.22 11.01 2.34
N LEU A 226 11.31 10.03 2.24
CA LEU A 226 11.18 8.91 3.17
C LEU A 226 11.81 7.65 2.53
N ASP A 227 12.78 7.03 3.21
CA ASP A 227 13.27 5.67 2.93
C ASP A 227 12.51 4.70 3.84
N GLY A 228 11.68 3.83 3.24
CA GLY A 228 10.80 2.90 3.92
C GLY A 228 11.23 1.45 3.74
N ARG A 229 11.14 0.66 4.81
CA ARG A 229 11.52 -0.76 4.84
C ARG A 229 10.44 -1.59 5.52
N ILE A 230 9.97 -2.60 4.80
CA ILE A 230 8.97 -3.55 5.29
C ILE A 230 9.68 -4.83 5.73
N SER A 231 9.32 -5.34 6.90
CA SER A 231 9.74 -6.64 7.43
C SER A 231 8.58 -7.40 8.09
N GLY A 232 8.84 -8.60 8.62
CA GLY A 232 7.81 -9.50 9.18
C GLY A 232 7.50 -10.63 8.20
N HIS A 233 6.36 -10.56 7.52
CA HIS A 233 5.93 -11.57 6.53
C HIS A 233 6.32 -11.26 5.08
N GLY A 234 7.41 -10.52 4.90
CA GLY A 234 7.95 -10.10 3.61
C GLY A 234 9.09 -9.10 3.80
N LYS A 235 9.86 -8.85 2.75
CA LYS A 235 10.88 -7.80 2.74
C LYS A 235 10.71 -6.93 1.50
N ALA A 236 10.58 -5.64 1.71
CA ALA A 236 10.54 -4.67 0.62
C ALA A 236 11.18 -3.36 1.05
N ARG A 237 11.72 -2.64 0.07
CA ARG A 237 12.21 -1.28 0.22
C ARG A 237 11.51 -0.38 -0.76
N PHE A 238 11.22 0.84 -0.31
CA PHE A 238 10.60 1.86 -1.14
C PHE A 238 11.07 3.24 -0.70
N LYS A 239 10.91 4.21 -1.59
CA LYS A 239 11.14 5.62 -1.32
C LYS A 239 9.88 6.41 -1.64
N VAL A 240 9.65 7.46 -0.88
CA VAL A 240 8.51 8.37 -1.08
C VAL A 240 9.03 9.80 -1.04
N TRP A 241 8.65 10.61 -2.01
CA TRP A 241 8.90 12.05 -2.03
C TRP A 241 7.59 12.79 -1.82
N PHE A 242 7.55 13.71 -0.87
CA PHE A 242 6.32 14.41 -0.48
C PHE A 242 6.60 15.83 0.03
N ASP A 243 5.58 16.67 -0.01
CA ASP A 243 5.61 18.00 0.60
C ASP A 243 5.17 17.88 2.07
N PRO A 244 6.05 18.15 3.06
CA PRO A 244 5.69 18.05 4.47
C PRO A 244 4.71 19.16 4.93
N SER A 245 4.51 20.21 4.12
CA SER A 245 3.47 21.22 4.36
C SER A 245 2.07 20.74 3.95
N GLU A 246 1.98 19.66 3.18
CA GLU A 246 0.74 19.00 2.76
C GLU A 246 0.60 17.57 3.34
N PRO A 247 0.51 17.39 4.67
CA PRO A 247 0.48 16.07 5.32
C PRO A 247 -0.77 15.22 4.96
N GLY A 248 -1.78 15.84 4.34
CA GLY A 248 -2.96 15.18 3.79
C GLY A 248 -2.76 14.59 2.39
N ALA A 249 -1.76 15.08 1.66
CA ALA A 249 -1.60 14.82 0.24
C ALA A 249 -1.05 13.42 -0.05
N PRO A 250 -1.49 12.79 -1.15
CA PRO A 250 -0.73 11.71 -1.75
C PRO A 250 0.70 12.17 -2.12
N PRO A 251 1.69 11.26 -2.16
CA PRO A 251 3.08 11.61 -2.49
C PRO A 251 3.27 12.30 -3.84
N LEU A 252 4.34 13.11 -3.97
CA LEU A 252 4.78 13.68 -5.26
C LEU A 252 5.40 12.61 -6.16
N ALA A 253 6.10 11.65 -5.56
CA ALA A 253 6.63 10.49 -6.25
C ALA A 253 6.84 9.34 -5.26
N PHE A 254 6.94 8.13 -5.78
CA PHE A 254 7.41 6.99 -5.00
C PHE A 254 8.15 6.00 -5.89
N GLU A 255 9.07 5.26 -5.30
CA GLU A 255 9.85 4.22 -5.99
C GLU A 255 9.82 2.96 -5.15
N TYR A 256 9.64 1.81 -5.77
CA TYR A 256 9.81 0.53 -5.10
C TYR A 256 10.48 -0.49 -6.01
N GLN A 257 11.08 -1.50 -5.38
CA GLN A 257 11.80 -2.57 -6.06
C GLN A 257 11.01 -3.88 -5.93
N PRO A 258 10.09 -4.21 -6.87
CA PRO A 258 9.36 -5.47 -6.83
C PRO A 258 10.24 -6.72 -6.94
N LYS A 259 11.36 -6.62 -7.66
CA LYS A 259 12.31 -7.71 -7.91
C LYS A 259 13.73 -7.15 -7.92
N SER A 260 14.72 -7.99 -7.64
CA SER A 260 16.14 -7.57 -7.64
C SER A 260 16.59 -6.88 -8.93
N TYR A 261 16.00 -7.26 -10.07
CA TYR A 261 16.30 -6.71 -11.39
C TYR A 261 15.33 -5.62 -11.88
N LEU A 262 14.27 -5.31 -11.13
CA LEU A 262 13.22 -4.37 -11.57
C LEU A 262 12.94 -3.34 -10.48
N ARG A 263 13.13 -2.08 -10.81
CA ARG A 263 12.64 -0.93 -10.05
C ARG A 263 11.53 -0.23 -10.82
N VAL A 264 10.54 0.27 -10.10
CA VAL A 264 9.46 1.06 -10.69
C VAL A 264 9.33 2.35 -9.90
N ARG A 265 9.44 3.48 -10.61
CA ARG A 265 9.28 4.82 -10.06
C ARG A 265 8.00 5.42 -10.62
N PHE A 266 7.18 6.00 -9.75
CA PHE A 266 5.95 6.70 -10.09
C PHE A 266 6.15 8.18 -9.76
N ASP A 267 5.96 9.04 -10.76
CA ASP A 267 6.04 10.49 -10.62
C ASP A 267 4.66 11.08 -10.85
N ALA A 268 4.23 12.01 -9.99
CA ALA A 268 2.94 12.67 -10.13
C ALA A 268 2.89 13.44 -11.46
N VAL A 269 1.76 13.33 -12.15
CA VAL A 269 1.51 14.12 -13.36
C VAL A 269 1.17 15.54 -12.92
N THR A 270 2.14 16.45 -13.03
CA THR A 270 1.88 17.88 -12.92
C THR A 270 1.14 18.31 -14.18
N GLY A 271 0.02 19.01 -14.03
CA GLY A 271 -0.89 19.35 -15.13
C GLY A 271 -0.20 20.16 -16.22
N GLU A 272 0.23 19.47 -17.28
CA GLU A 272 0.57 20.04 -18.58
C GLU A 272 0.75 18.98 -19.67
N GLN A 273 -0.01 17.86 -19.64
CA GLN A 273 -0.11 16.95 -20.80
C GLN A 273 -1.52 16.36 -20.87
N SER A 274 -2.43 17.16 -21.41
CA SER A 274 -3.70 16.76 -22.02
C SER A 274 -3.49 16.50 -23.50
#